data_AF-A0A932Y9Y6-F1
#
_entry.id   AF-A0A932Y9Y6-F1
#
_cell.length_a   1.000
_cell.length_b   1.000
_cell.length_c   1.000
_cell.angle_alpha   90.00
_cell.angle_beta   90.00
_cell.angle_gamma   90.00
#
_symmetry.space_group_name_H-M   'P 1'
#
loop_
_entity.id
_entity.type
_entity.pdbx_description
1 polymer ?
#
loop_
_entity_poly.entity_id
_entity_poly.type
_entity_poly.pdbx_seq_one_letter_code
_entity_poly.pdbx_strand_id
1 'polypeptide(L)'
;MKGTTRRLFYLLSSLGNIFGVSRFSDVPGPRDFIPPDCLTVPPAAAKFSCERTSRGYTLIEMVMALFITGIVVTAVFSVVLSARATTNKGGRREAAFFYTRQAMDRLKAYVTADPTAAGPGGVGVWTLPGDSCGGCTWALQTGDHDLTSWLPPCGVGVPLCNGAPISAVLTYRVEAIDFGGGIFGSSVTFSMTWNEP
;
A
#
# COMPACT_ATOMS: atom_id res chain seq x y z
N MET A 1 0.85 -8.46 -38.67
CA MET A 1 0.67 -9.45 -37.60
C MET A 1 1.01 -8.78 -36.27
N LYS A 2 0.08 -8.69 -35.32
CA LYS A 2 0.29 -8.07 -34.00
C LYS A 2 0.87 -9.13 -33.06
N GLY A 3 2.15 -9.01 -32.69
CA GLY A 3 2.81 -9.92 -31.76
C GLY A 3 2.26 -9.73 -30.34
N THR A 4 1.70 -10.79 -29.77
CA THR A 4 1.18 -10.79 -28.40
C THR A 4 2.32 -11.14 -27.44
N THR A 5 2.86 -10.13 -26.74
CA THR A 5 3.87 -10.33 -25.71
C THR A 5 3.23 -10.97 -24.47
N ARG A 6 3.49 -12.25 -24.21
CA ARG A 6 3.07 -12.92 -22.98
C ARG A 6 4.12 -12.72 -21.90
N ARG A 7 3.72 -12.15 -20.76
CA ARG A 7 4.56 -12.05 -19.57
C ARG A 7 4.19 -13.17 -18.61
N LEU A 8 5.17 -13.98 -18.23
CA LEU A 8 5.02 -15.07 -17.29
C LEU A 8 5.63 -14.61 -15.97
N PHE A 9 4.80 -14.50 -14.93
CA PHE A 9 5.24 -14.13 -13.58
C PHE A 9 5.26 -15.40 -12.72
N TYR A 10 6.41 -15.72 -12.15
CA TYR A 10 6.55 -16.78 -11.15
C TYR A 10 6.82 -16.15 -9.78
N LEU A 11 6.11 -16.61 -8.76
CA LEU A 11 6.38 -16.26 -7.36
C LEU A 11 7.52 -17.15 -6.84
N LEU A 12 8.71 -16.58 -6.72
CA LEU A 12 9.85 -17.24 -6.08
C LEU A 12 9.90 -16.86 -4.60
N SER A 13 9.44 -17.79 -3.75
CA SER A 13 9.66 -17.87 -2.29
C SER A 13 8.95 -16.84 -1.38
N SER A 14 8.51 -17.30 -0.20
CA SER A 14 7.65 -16.57 0.74
C SER A 14 8.39 -15.75 1.81
N LEU A 15 9.68 -15.44 1.64
CA LEU A 15 10.48 -14.79 2.70
C LEU A 15 11.29 -13.56 2.27
N GLY A 16 11.09 -13.04 1.06
CA GLY A 16 11.76 -11.81 0.66
C GLY A 16 11.13 -11.18 -0.57
N ASN A 17 10.76 -9.91 -0.46
CA ASN A 17 10.30 -9.07 -1.58
C ASN A 17 11.46 -8.81 -2.56
N ILE A 18 11.85 -9.80 -3.35
CA ILE A 18 12.75 -9.65 -4.49
C ILE A 18 11.95 -10.00 -5.74
N PHE A 19 11.41 -8.98 -6.40
CA PHE A 19 10.79 -9.13 -7.73
C PHE A 19 11.90 -9.18 -8.78
N GLY A 20 12.30 -10.38 -9.17
CA GLY A 20 13.16 -10.58 -10.34
C GLY A 20 12.35 -10.40 -11.62
N VAL A 21 12.57 -9.30 -12.35
CA VAL A 21 12.03 -9.11 -13.70
C VAL A 21 13.08 -9.54 -14.71
N SER A 22 13.01 -10.79 -15.18
CA SER A 22 13.78 -11.22 -16.35
C SER A 22 13.11 -10.70 -17.61
N ARG A 23 13.64 -9.60 -18.17
CA ARG A 23 13.31 -9.19 -19.54
C ARG A 23 13.96 -10.18 -20.50
N PHE A 24 13.17 -11.06 -21.08
CA PHE A 24 13.55 -11.73 -22.32
C PHE A 24 13.38 -10.71 -23.45
N SER A 25 14.47 -10.03 -23.81
CA SER A 25 14.50 -9.23 -25.03
C SER A 25 14.53 -10.18 -26.22
N ASP A 26 13.43 -10.24 -26.96
CA ASP A 26 13.37 -10.90 -28.26
C ASP A 26 14.44 -10.26 -29.16
N VAL A 27 15.52 -11.01 -29.42
CA VAL A 27 16.53 -10.65 -30.41
C VAL A 27 15.90 -10.90 -31.79
N PRO A 28 15.71 -9.87 -32.63
CA PRO A 28 15.22 -10.06 -33.98
C PRO A 28 16.40 -10.52 -34.84
N GLY A 29 16.55 -11.83 -34.96
CA GLY A 29 17.48 -12.48 -35.87
C GLY A 29 16.88 -13.81 -36.35
N PRO A 30 17.26 -14.30 -37.54
CA PRO A 30 16.82 -15.59 -38.03
C PRO A 30 17.16 -16.64 -36.97
N ARG A 31 16.11 -17.31 -36.47
CA ARG A 31 16.24 -18.46 -35.58
C ARG A 31 16.76 -19.61 -36.39
N ASP A 32 18.07 -19.63 -36.61
CA ASP A 32 18.75 -20.83 -37.02
C ASP A 32 18.63 -21.80 -35.85
N PHE A 33 17.71 -22.73 -36.06
CA PHE A 33 17.49 -23.93 -35.28
C PHE A 33 18.85 -24.55 -34.99
N ILE A 34 19.35 -24.40 -33.75
CA ILE A 34 20.48 -25.20 -33.31
C ILE A 34 19.91 -26.63 -33.18
N PRO A 35 20.36 -27.60 -34.00
CA PRO A 35 19.89 -28.96 -33.89
C PRO A 35 20.22 -29.52 -32.49
N PRO A 36 19.38 -30.38 -31.91
CA PRO A 36 19.58 -30.92 -30.56
C PRO A 36 20.83 -31.83 -30.41
N ASP A 37 21.60 -32.02 -31.48
CA ASP A 37 22.76 -32.92 -31.50
C ASP A 37 24.12 -32.22 -31.27
N CYS A 38 24.12 -30.93 -30.91
CA CYS A 38 25.37 -30.21 -30.60
C CYS A 38 25.85 -30.39 -29.14
N LEU A 39 25.15 -31.15 -28.30
CA LEU A 39 25.41 -31.27 -26.86
C LEU A 39 26.09 -32.58 -26.44
N THR A 40 26.78 -33.24 -27.36
CA THR A 40 27.72 -34.33 -27.05
C THR A 40 29.09 -34.01 -27.63
N VAL A 41 29.76 -33.04 -27.01
CA VAL A 41 31.22 -32.96 -27.14
C VAL A 41 31.79 -34.11 -26.30
N PRO A 42 32.52 -35.07 -26.89
CA PRO A 42 33.11 -36.17 -26.12
C PRO A 42 34.04 -35.60 -25.03
N PRO A 43 34.08 -36.17 -23.81
CA PRO A 43 34.85 -35.65 -22.67
C PRO A 43 36.38 -35.73 -22.84
N ALA A 44 36.89 -36.05 -24.04
CA ALA A 44 38.28 -36.41 -24.23
C ALA A 44 39.18 -35.31 -24.83
N ALA A 45 38.66 -34.21 -25.42
CA ALA A 45 39.56 -33.26 -26.11
C ALA A 45 39.08 -31.81 -26.31
N ALA A 46 37.98 -31.35 -25.71
CA ALA A 46 37.65 -29.93 -25.75
C ALA A 46 38.49 -29.17 -24.71
N LYS A 47 39.77 -28.97 -25.01
CA LYS A 47 40.59 -27.96 -24.33
C LYS A 47 40.02 -26.59 -24.71
N PHE A 48 39.05 -26.10 -23.95
CA PHE A 48 38.86 -24.67 -23.82
C PHE A 48 40.13 -24.13 -23.14
N SER A 49 41.15 -23.87 -23.95
CA SER A 49 42.24 -22.98 -23.59
C SER A 49 41.60 -21.60 -23.47
N CYS A 50 41.00 -21.34 -22.31
CA CYS A 50 40.77 -20.00 -21.83
C CYS A 50 42.18 -19.43 -21.63
N GLU A 51 42.73 -18.89 -22.72
CA GLU A 51 43.99 -18.19 -22.71
C GLU A 51 43.76 -16.97 -21.81
N ARG A 52 44.07 -17.14 -20.53
CA ARG A 52 44.01 -16.09 -19.53
C ARG A 52 45.17 -15.16 -19.85
N THR A 53 44.98 -14.30 -20.84
CA THR A 53 45.87 -13.20 -21.17
C THR A 53 45.99 -12.36 -19.92
N SER A 54 47.05 -12.61 -19.17
CA SER A 54 47.31 -12.04 -17.85
C SER A 54 47.81 -10.61 -18.06
N ARG A 55 46.91 -9.73 -18.52
CA ARG A 55 47.16 -8.29 -18.52
C ARG A 55 47.11 -7.84 -17.06
N GLY A 56 48.22 -7.28 -16.59
CA GLY A 56 48.29 -6.73 -15.24
C GLY A 56 47.23 -5.65 -15.06
N TYR A 57 46.45 -5.76 -13.99
CA TYR A 57 45.49 -4.73 -13.61
C TYR A 57 46.24 -3.42 -13.38
N THR A 58 45.86 -2.40 -14.12
CA THR A 58 46.44 -1.07 -13.94
C THR A 58 45.82 -0.43 -12.70
N LEU A 59 46.61 0.36 -11.96
CA LEU A 59 46.12 1.04 -10.75
C LEU A 59 44.89 1.90 -11.07
N ILE A 60 44.87 2.52 -12.25
CA ILE A 60 43.74 3.34 -12.71
C ILE A 60 42.44 2.53 -12.89
N GLU A 61 42.53 1.27 -13.33
CA GLU A 61 41.37 0.40 -13.52
C GLU A 61 40.69 0.08 -12.18
N MET A 62 41.49 -0.20 -11.14
CA MET A 62 40.98 -0.42 -9.79
C MET A 62 40.34 0.84 -9.19
N VAL A 63 40.94 2.01 -9.40
CA VAL A 63 40.39 3.28 -8.91
C VAL A 63 39.05 3.57 -9.59
N MET A 64 38.96 3.42 -10.92
CA MET A 64 37.70 3.60 -11.65
C MET A 64 36.63 2.58 -11.22
N ALA A 65 37.01 1.33 -11.00
CA ALA A 65 36.09 0.30 -10.50
C ALA A 65 35.53 0.65 -9.12
N LEU A 66 36.36 1.17 -8.21
CA LEU A 66 35.92 1.61 -6.87
C LEU A 66 34.94 2.79 -6.94
N PHE A 67 35.21 3.78 -7.80
CA PHE A 67 34.30 4.91 -8.00
C PHE A 67 32.93 4.47 -8.53
N ILE A 68 32.90 3.63 -9.58
CA ILE A 68 31.66 3.12 -10.15
C ILE A 68 30.88 2.32 -9.11
N THR A 69 31.57 1.45 -8.36
CA THR A 69 30.94 0.64 -7.30
C THR A 69 30.33 1.53 -6.21
N GLY A 70 31.02 2.57 -5.77
CA GLY A 70 30.53 3.51 -4.76
C GLY A 70 29.25 4.24 -5.18
N ILE A 71 29.17 4.66 -6.45
CA ILE A 71 27.98 5.31 -7.01
C ILE A 71 26.78 4.32 -7.01
N VAL A 72 27.00 3.09 -7.44
CA VAL A 72 25.94 2.06 -7.51
C VAL A 72 25.42 1.71 -6.10
N VAL A 73 26.29 1.51 -5.12
CA VAL A 73 25.89 1.18 -3.74
C VAL A 73 25.06 2.32 -3.14
N THR A 74 25.49 3.57 -3.33
CA THR A 74 24.78 4.75 -2.82
C THR A 74 23.41 4.90 -3.48
N ALA A 75 23.30 4.65 -4.79
CA ALA A 75 22.04 4.69 -5.51
C ALA A 75 21.04 3.64 -5.00
N VAL A 76 21.48 2.39 -4.82
CA VAL A 76 20.62 1.31 -4.29
C VAL A 76 20.17 1.61 -2.86
N PHE A 77 21.08 2.08 -2.00
CA PHE A 77 20.74 2.43 -0.63
C PHE A 77 19.70 3.56 -0.55
N SER A 78 19.85 4.59 -1.39
CA SER A 78 18.88 5.70 -1.48
C SER A 78 17.48 5.23 -1.88
N VAL A 79 17.38 4.31 -2.84
CA VAL A 79 16.09 3.73 -3.28
C VAL A 79 15.46 2.89 -2.16
N VAL A 80 16.24 2.06 -1.46
CA VAL A 80 15.74 1.22 -0.37
C VAL A 80 15.25 2.07 0.81
N LEU A 81 16.00 3.11 1.18
CA LEU A 81 15.61 4.01 2.26
C LEU A 81 14.32 4.78 1.91
N SER A 82 14.22 5.27 0.68
CA SER A 82 13.03 5.95 0.18
C SER A 82 11.80 5.04 0.18
N ALA A 83 11.96 3.76 -0.19
CA ALA A 83 10.89 2.78 -0.15
C ALA A 83 10.42 2.48 1.30
N ARG A 84 11.36 2.34 2.24
CA ARG A 84 11.04 2.14 3.67
C ARG A 84 10.32 3.34 4.28
N ALA A 85 10.75 4.56 3.97
CA ALA A 85 10.08 5.77 4.45
C ALA A 85 8.64 5.88 3.93
N THR A 86 8.40 5.48 2.68
CA THR A 86 7.08 5.55 2.03
C THR A 86 6.10 4.50 2.59
N THR A 87 6.57 3.29 2.88
CA THR A 87 5.72 2.18 3.37
C THR A 87 5.12 2.45 4.76
N ASN A 88 5.87 3.08 5.67
CA ASN A 88 5.37 3.43 7.00
C ASN A 88 4.20 4.44 6.95
N LYS A 89 4.27 5.42 6.03
CA LYS A 89 3.19 6.38 5.81
C LYS A 89 1.98 5.71 5.14
N GLY A 90 2.23 4.77 4.22
CA GLY A 90 1.19 4.00 3.54
C GLY A 90 0.32 3.18 4.50
N GLY A 91 0.95 2.43 5.41
CA GLY A 91 0.22 1.57 6.36
C GLY A 91 -0.72 2.36 7.30
N ARG A 92 -0.31 3.55 7.73
CA ARG A 92 -1.17 4.44 8.55
C ARG A 92 -2.40 4.91 7.78
N ARG A 93 -2.21 5.35 6.53
CA ARG A 93 -3.31 5.77 5.65
C ARG A 93 -4.27 4.62 5.38
N GLU A 94 -3.74 3.43 5.07
CA GLU A 94 -4.54 2.24 4.83
C GLU A 94 -5.37 1.86 6.05
N ALA A 95 -4.76 1.86 7.24
CA ALA A 95 -5.48 1.59 8.47
C ALA A 95 -6.55 2.66 8.77
N ALA A 96 -6.25 3.95 8.56
CA ALA A 96 -7.24 5.02 8.67
C ALA A 96 -8.44 4.79 7.73
N PHE A 97 -8.19 4.48 6.45
CA PHE A 97 -9.24 4.16 5.50
C PHE A 97 -10.08 2.95 5.92
N PHE A 98 -9.47 1.94 6.53
CA PHE A 98 -10.18 0.77 7.05
C PHE A 98 -11.18 1.16 8.15
N TYR A 99 -10.77 1.95 9.14
CA TYR A 99 -11.67 2.40 10.21
C TYR A 99 -12.75 3.35 9.72
N THR A 100 -12.43 4.30 8.82
CA THR A 100 -13.44 5.17 8.20
C THR A 100 -14.49 4.35 7.45
N ARG A 101 -14.08 3.31 6.72
CA ARG A 101 -15.02 2.44 6.00
C ARG A 101 -15.89 1.62 6.94
N GLN A 102 -15.32 1.09 8.01
CA GLN A 102 -16.09 0.40 9.05
C GLN A 102 -17.11 1.35 9.72
N ALA A 103 -16.74 2.61 9.96
CA ALA A 103 -17.63 3.63 10.49
C ALA A 103 -18.77 3.95 9.53
N MET A 104 -18.47 4.12 8.25
CA MET A 104 -19.48 4.32 7.21
C MET A 104 -20.46 3.14 7.12
N ASP A 105 -19.96 1.90 7.14
CA ASP A 105 -20.81 0.71 7.02
C ASP A 105 -21.71 0.53 8.25
N ARG A 106 -21.23 0.87 9.45
CA ARG A 106 -22.07 0.94 10.64
C ARG A 106 -23.12 2.03 10.52
N LEU A 107 -22.73 3.25 10.16
CA LEU A 107 -23.67 4.37 10.04
C LEU A 107 -24.78 4.08 9.02
N LYS A 108 -24.47 3.39 7.91
CA LYS A 108 -25.49 2.96 6.95
C LYS A 108 -26.58 2.09 7.58
N ALA A 109 -26.24 1.23 8.55
CA ALA A 109 -27.24 0.46 9.29
C ALA A 109 -28.15 1.34 10.17
N TYR A 110 -27.69 2.54 10.53
CA TYR A 110 -28.47 3.58 11.23
C TYR A 110 -29.13 4.58 10.27
N VAL A 111 -28.93 4.49 8.95
CA VAL A 111 -29.65 5.34 7.98
C VAL A 111 -30.98 4.70 7.56
N THR A 112 -31.13 3.39 7.76
CA THR A 112 -32.30 2.64 7.31
C THR A 112 -33.43 2.50 8.34
N ALA A 113 -33.30 3.01 9.57
CA ALA A 113 -34.43 3.03 10.48
C ALA A 113 -35.18 4.36 10.35
N ASP A 114 -36.45 4.20 10.01
CA ASP A 114 -37.49 5.21 10.00
C ASP A 114 -37.46 6.05 11.29
N PRO A 115 -37.42 7.40 11.21
CA PRO A 115 -37.43 8.28 12.39
C PRO A 115 -38.72 8.18 13.22
N THR A 116 -39.77 7.56 12.67
CA THR A 116 -41.03 7.27 13.37
C THR A 116 -41.07 5.86 13.97
N ALA A 117 -40.13 4.98 13.62
CA ALA A 117 -39.98 3.66 14.21
C ALA A 117 -38.98 3.70 15.37
N ALA A 118 -39.29 3.00 16.46
CA ALA A 118 -38.33 2.77 17.52
C ALA A 118 -37.16 1.96 16.95
N GLY A 119 -36.01 2.62 16.73
CA GLY A 119 -34.78 1.96 16.31
C GLY A 119 -34.33 0.87 17.32
N PRO A 120 -33.31 0.06 16.98
CA PRO A 120 -32.72 -0.91 17.90
C PRO A 120 -32.19 -0.21 19.15
N GLY A 121 -33.02 -0.08 20.19
CA GLY A 121 -32.79 0.76 21.37
C GLY A 121 -34.06 1.32 22.02
N GLY A 122 -35.20 1.34 21.32
CA GLY A 122 -36.47 1.84 21.84
C GLY A 122 -36.67 3.36 21.62
N VAL A 123 -37.68 3.92 22.28
CA VAL A 123 -37.94 5.38 22.28
C VAL A 123 -36.85 6.06 23.12
N GLY A 124 -35.97 6.85 22.51
CA GLY A 124 -35.22 7.86 23.28
C GLY A 124 -33.85 8.27 22.76
N VAL A 125 -32.99 7.36 22.28
CA VAL A 125 -31.62 7.73 21.89
C VAL A 125 -31.13 6.77 20.82
N TRP A 126 -30.89 7.27 19.61
CA TRP A 126 -30.37 6.49 18.49
C TRP A 126 -28.98 6.95 18.08
N THR A 127 -28.12 7.10 19.08
CA THR A 127 -26.73 7.52 18.90
C THR A 127 -25.85 6.34 18.52
N LEU A 128 -24.81 6.64 17.73
CA LEU A 128 -23.82 5.64 17.39
C LEU A 128 -23.02 5.31 18.67
N PRO A 129 -22.84 4.04 19.05
CA PRO A 129 -22.20 3.72 20.32
C PRO A 129 -20.75 4.20 20.32
N GLY A 130 -20.36 5.05 21.27
CA GLY A 130 -19.02 5.65 21.31
C GLY A 130 -18.88 7.00 20.60
N ASP A 131 -19.97 7.50 20.01
CA ASP A 131 -20.08 8.90 19.58
C ASP A 131 -20.22 9.83 20.80
N SER A 132 -19.36 10.85 20.86
CA SER A 132 -19.39 11.86 21.92
C SER A 132 -20.06 13.18 21.52
N CYS A 133 -20.97 13.19 20.54
CA CYS A 133 -21.78 14.38 20.27
C CYS A 133 -22.57 14.82 21.52
N GLY A 134 -22.20 15.97 22.09
CA GLY A 134 -22.75 16.54 23.32
C GLY A 134 -24.16 17.09 23.17
N GLY A 135 -25.15 16.22 22.95
CA GLY A 135 -26.56 16.58 22.81
C GLY A 135 -27.24 16.01 21.57
N CYS A 136 -26.58 15.14 20.81
CA CYS A 136 -27.24 14.43 19.72
C CYS A 136 -28.20 13.38 20.29
N THR A 137 -29.45 13.40 19.84
CA THR A 137 -30.45 12.37 20.19
C THR A 137 -30.41 11.20 19.20
N TRP A 138 -29.81 11.39 18.02
CA TRP A 138 -29.71 10.40 16.96
C TRP A 138 -28.42 10.60 16.13
N ALA A 139 -27.95 9.52 15.50
CA ALA A 139 -26.64 9.46 14.83
C ALA A 139 -26.51 10.35 13.58
N LEU A 140 -27.64 10.77 12.99
CA LEU A 140 -27.69 11.63 11.81
C LEU A 140 -28.20 13.04 12.13
N GLN A 141 -28.18 13.43 13.40
CA GLN A 141 -28.45 14.80 13.79
C GLN A 141 -27.41 15.72 13.16
N THR A 142 -27.84 16.87 12.62
CA THR A 142 -26.92 17.88 12.12
C THR A 142 -25.93 18.29 13.21
N GLY A 143 -24.63 18.16 12.94
CA GLY A 143 -23.59 18.41 13.93
C GLY A 143 -22.28 17.71 13.63
N ASP A 144 -21.31 17.95 14.50
CA ASP A 144 -20.02 17.25 14.51
C ASP A 144 -20.08 16.11 15.54
N HIS A 145 -19.66 14.94 15.09
CA HIS A 145 -19.65 13.71 15.87
C HIS A 145 -18.22 13.19 15.96
N ASP A 146 -17.85 12.69 17.13
CA ASP A 146 -16.50 12.22 17.41
C ASP A 146 -16.52 10.72 17.72
N LEU A 147 -15.84 9.96 16.89
CA LEU A 147 -15.68 8.51 16.95
C LEU A 147 -14.25 8.11 17.32
N THR A 148 -13.47 9.01 17.91
CA THR A 148 -12.09 8.73 18.33
C THR A 148 -12.02 7.54 19.30
N SER A 149 -13.09 7.28 20.07
CA SER A 149 -13.20 6.11 20.94
C SER A 149 -13.18 4.76 20.22
N TRP A 150 -13.43 4.72 18.91
CA TRP A 150 -13.40 3.50 18.09
C TRP A 150 -12.02 3.13 17.61
N LEU A 151 -11.11 4.10 17.63
CA LEU A 151 -9.75 3.86 17.25
C LEU A 151 -9.08 3.04 18.36
N PRO A 152 -8.32 1.99 18.00
CA PRO A 152 -7.55 1.26 18.99
C PRO A 152 -6.64 2.23 19.75
N PRO A 153 -6.52 2.10 21.08
CA PRO A 153 -5.61 2.93 21.84
C PRO A 153 -4.20 2.77 21.27
N CYS A 154 -3.49 3.89 21.13
CA CYS A 154 -2.15 3.90 20.57
C CYS A 154 -1.21 3.02 21.42
N GLY A 155 -0.88 1.83 20.89
CA GLY A 155 -0.06 0.83 21.55
C GLY A 155 0.87 0.14 20.57
N VAL A 156 1.78 -0.70 21.11
CA VAL A 156 2.73 -1.45 20.30
C VAL A 156 1.97 -2.40 19.36
N GLY A 157 2.24 -2.29 18.06
CA GLY A 157 1.61 -3.13 17.03
C GLY A 157 0.33 -2.57 16.42
N VAL A 158 -0.13 -1.39 16.83
CA VAL A 158 -1.25 -0.70 16.18
C VAL A 158 -0.73 0.11 14.98
N PRO A 159 -1.14 -0.19 13.73
CA PRO A 159 -0.60 0.49 12.55
C PRO A 159 -0.78 2.01 12.56
N LEU A 160 -1.87 2.52 13.15
CA LEU A 160 -2.15 3.97 13.23
C LEU A 160 -1.11 4.74 14.06
N CYS A 161 -0.65 4.16 15.18
CA CYS A 161 0.15 4.89 16.17
C CYS A 161 1.53 4.27 16.43
N ASN A 162 2.08 3.53 15.47
CA ASN A 162 3.35 2.84 15.68
C ASN A 162 4.50 3.86 15.76
N GLY A 163 4.92 4.17 17.00
CA GLY A 163 6.02 5.08 17.34
C GLY A 163 5.59 6.55 17.51
N ALA A 164 5.84 7.10 18.72
CA ALA A 164 5.59 8.49 19.16
C ALA A 164 4.10 8.86 19.37
N PRO A 165 3.78 9.91 20.17
CA PRO A 165 2.39 10.23 20.56
C PRO A 165 1.61 10.86 19.40
N ILE A 166 1.25 10.02 18.43
CA ILE A 166 0.36 10.37 17.33
C ILE A 166 -1.06 10.19 17.83
N SER A 167 -1.75 11.28 18.09
CA SER A 167 -3.20 11.26 18.32
C SER A 167 -3.89 11.25 16.95
N ALA A 168 -4.60 10.17 16.66
CA ALA A 168 -5.50 10.11 15.52
C ALA A 168 -6.92 10.41 16.01
N VAL A 169 -7.63 11.25 15.26
CA VAL A 169 -8.99 11.70 15.57
C VAL A 169 -9.86 11.31 14.39
N LEU A 170 -10.95 10.59 14.66
CA LEU A 170 -11.95 10.21 13.66
C LEU A 170 -13.23 10.96 13.97
N THR A 171 -13.61 11.89 13.10
CA THR A 171 -14.88 12.61 13.21
C THR A 171 -15.74 12.38 11.98
N TYR A 172 -17.03 12.58 12.13
CA TYR A 172 -17.92 12.76 10.99
C TYR A 172 -18.82 13.96 11.23
N ARG A 173 -19.15 14.64 10.15
CA ARG A 173 -20.02 15.81 10.16
C ARG A 173 -21.27 15.51 9.37
N VAL A 174 -22.41 15.81 9.97
CA VAL A 174 -23.71 15.67 9.33
C VAL A 174 -24.25 17.04 8.98
N GLU A 175 -24.59 17.22 7.71
CA GLU A 175 -25.18 18.45 7.19
C GLU A 175 -26.53 18.15 6.56
N ALA A 176 -27.52 19.02 6.80
CA ALA A 176 -28.78 18.94 6.10
C ALA A 176 -28.61 19.45 4.66
N ILE A 177 -29.00 18.64 3.67
CA ILE A 177 -29.07 19.02 2.27
C ILE A 177 -30.55 19.20 1.90
N ASP A 178 -30.87 20.31 1.26
CA ASP A 178 -32.16 20.53 0.61
C ASP A 178 -32.09 19.97 -0.83
N PHE A 179 -32.96 19.01 -1.15
CA PHE A 179 -33.10 18.46 -2.50
C PHE A 179 -34.08 19.26 -3.38
N GLY A 180 -34.64 20.33 -2.84
CA GLY A 180 -35.72 21.12 -3.45
C GLY A 180 -37.10 20.61 -3.06
N GLY A 181 -38.09 21.50 -3.14
CA GLY A 181 -39.49 21.15 -2.84
C GLY A 181 -39.78 20.87 -1.36
N GLY A 182 -38.90 21.29 -0.45
CA GLY A 182 -39.05 21.05 0.99
C GLY A 182 -38.63 19.65 1.45
N ILE A 183 -37.95 18.89 0.59
CA ILE A 183 -37.41 17.57 0.91
C ILE A 183 -35.98 17.73 1.42
N PHE A 184 -35.78 17.46 2.71
CA PHE A 184 -34.46 17.50 3.34
C PHE A 184 -33.89 16.09 3.48
N GLY A 185 -32.59 15.96 3.20
CA GLY A 185 -31.80 14.79 3.55
C GLY A 185 -30.59 15.14 4.40
N SER A 186 -29.88 14.12 4.83
CA SER A 186 -28.62 14.27 5.57
C SER A 186 -27.45 13.84 4.69
N SER A 187 -26.43 14.70 4.61
CA SER A 187 -25.11 14.39 4.07
C SER A 187 -24.18 14.05 5.20
N VAL A 188 -23.35 13.02 5.03
CA VAL A 188 -22.35 12.64 6.01
C VAL A 188 -20.98 12.74 5.38
N THR A 189 -20.11 13.53 6.00
CA THR A 189 -18.71 13.66 5.61
C THR A 189 -17.82 13.13 6.73
N PHE A 190 -17.00 12.13 6.43
CA PHE A 190 -16.01 11.61 7.38
C PHE A 190 -14.70 12.37 7.25
N SER A 191 -14.08 12.70 8.37
CA SER A 191 -12.75 13.29 8.45
C SER A 191 -11.89 12.48 9.40
N MET A 192 -10.69 12.15 8.95
CA MET A 192 -9.68 11.52 9.78
C MET A 192 -8.45 12.42 9.79
N THR A 193 -8.07 12.89 10.98
CA THR A 193 -6.86 13.69 11.16
C THR A 193 -5.91 12.97 12.10
N TRP A 194 -4.62 13.15 11.90
CA TRP A 194 -3.59 12.66 12.82
C TRP A 194 -2.48 13.68 12.91
N ASN A 195 -1.88 13.81 14.10
CA ASN A 195 -0.74 14.69 14.29
C ASN A 195 0.55 13.94 13.92
N GLU A 196 1.23 14.37 12.86
CA GLU A 196 2.58 13.89 12.55
C GLU A 196 3.59 14.70 13.38
N PRO A 197 4.49 14.06 14.16
CA PRO A 197 5.58 14.76 14.82
C PRO A 197 6.61 15.32 13.82
#